data_AF-A0A1C6JVP3-F1
#
_entry.id   AF-A0A1C6JVP3-F1
#
_cell.length_a   1.000
_cell.length_b   1.000
_cell.length_c   1.000
_cell.angle_alpha   90.00
_cell.angle_beta   90.00
_cell.angle_gamma   90.00
#
_symmetry.space_group_name_H-M   'P 1'
#
loop_
_entity.id
_entity.type
_entity.pdbx_description
1 polymer ?
#
loop_
_entity_poly.entity_id
_entity_poly.type
_entity_poly.pdbx_seq_one_letter_code
_entity_poly.pdbx_strand_id
1 'polypeptide(L)'
;MEEKIKNIMEKYIKDVEDTCNILLEGINYRDNLNLKTKKDFFDYRMKKSNMEFEVRGISYRLHGKGCRAFNKEFFLDWDFGYRSRWCGIDPWKLSMTIKKSKSQYSEYYDGNLIKKTCEQAVKDGIMFKKYEQYYFAIPKSETFKPQFPKEFDTLVVTHRDSTWSLPRNKVIDKFIRKSSWVYNKIDRYNDKYNDKYVLSFLLEEKEIYSISYDDIGYPEGAIKIMSDDILHNLLKAL
;
A
#
# COMPACT_ATOMS: atom_id res chain seq x y z
N MET A 1 -16.21 -10.41 12.10
CA MET A 1 -15.01 -11.28 11.98
C MET A 1 -14.52 -11.65 13.37
N GLU A 2 -14.13 -12.90 13.60
CA GLU A 2 -13.53 -13.33 14.87
C GLU A 2 -12.16 -12.65 15.10
N GLU A 3 -11.88 -12.20 16.31
CA GLU A 3 -10.68 -11.42 16.62
C GLU A 3 -9.39 -12.22 16.39
N LYS A 4 -9.43 -13.54 16.62
CA LYS A 4 -8.27 -14.43 16.45
C LYS A 4 -7.76 -14.44 15.01
N ILE A 5 -8.63 -14.73 14.05
CA ILE A 5 -8.27 -14.76 12.62
C ILE A 5 -7.92 -13.37 12.08
N LYS A 6 -8.56 -12.32 12.60
CA LYS A 6 -8.21 -10.93 12.29
C LYS A 6 -6.75 -10.64 12.68
N ASN A 7 -6.36 -10.96 13.92
CA ASN A 7 -4.98 -10.78 14.40
C ASN A 7 -3.96 -11.57 13.59
N ILE A 8 -4.31 -12.79 13.15
CA ILE A 8 -3.45 -13.59 12.27
C ILE A 8 -3.27 -12.93 10.90
N MET A 9 -4.34 -12.40 10.30
CA MET A 9 -4.28 -11.70 9.01
C MET A 9 -3.49 -10.40 9.10
N GLU A 10 -3.69 -9.60 10.16
CA GLU A 10 -2.93 -8.37 10.39
C GLU A 10 -1.44 -8.66 10.62
N LYS A 11 -1.12 -9.70 11.41
CA LYS A 11 0.26 -10.15 11.57
C LYS A 11 0.88 -10.60 10.25
N TYR A 12 0.16 -11.36 9.43
CA TYR A 12 0.64 -11.78 8.12
C TYR A 12 0.98 -10.59 7.22
N ILE A 13 0.11 -9.57 7.17
CA ILE A 13 0.36 -8.34 6.38
C ILE A 13 1.63 -7.64 6.89
N LYS A 14 1.76 -7.49 8.22
CA LYS A 14 2.94 -6.87 8.83
C LYS A 14 4.21 -7.66 8.54
N ASP A 15 4.17 -8.98 8.67
CA ASP A 15 5.33 -9.84 8.41
C ASP A 15 5.77 -9.75 6.94
N VAL A 16 4.82 -9.64 5.98
CA VAL A 16 5.14 -9.41 4.57
C VAL A 16 5.80 -8.05 4.37
N GLU A 17 5.25 -7.00 4.97
CA GLU A 17 5.79 -5.66 4.86
C GLU A 17 7.21 -5.56 5.42
N ASP A 18 7.46 -6.09 6.63
CA ASP A 18 8.77 -6.14 7.25
C ASP A 18 9.77 -6.91 6.35
N THR A 19 9.32 -8.04 5.80
CA THR A 19 10.13 -8.89 4.91
C THR A 19 10.47 -8.19 3.59
N CYS A 20 9.52 -7.46 3.00
CA CYS A 20 9.77 -6.64 1.82
C CYS A 20 10.75 -5.49 2.10
N ASN A 21 10.66 -4.85 3.28
CA ASN A 21 11.60 -3.80 3.67
C ASN A 21 13.03 -4.34 3.78
N ILE A 22 13.22 -5.55 4.35
CA ILE A 22 14.53 -6.21 4.39
C ILE A 22 15.05 -6.47 2.97
N LEU A 23 14.20 -6.94 2.05
CA LEU A 23 14.58 -7.14 0.65
C LEU A 23 15.06 -5.83 0.00
N LEU A 24 14.33 -4.74 0.21
CA LEU A 24 14.72 -3.41 -0.30
C LEU A 24 16.06 -2.96 0.27
N GLU A 25 16.28 -3.11 1.58
CA GLU A 25 17.57 -2.80 2.23
C GLU A 25 18.73 -3.59 1.59
N GLY A 26 18.53 -4.87 1.31
CA GLY A 26 19.54 -5.71 0.64
C GLY A 26 19.82 -5.28 -0.80
N ILE A 27 18.80 -4.94 -1.57
CA ILE A 27 18.96 -4.44 -2.94
C ILE A 27 19.67 -3.09 -2.93
N ASN A 28 19.25 -2.17 -2.05
CA ASN A 28 19.85 -0.85 -1.89
C ASN A 28 21.34 -0.94 -1.58
N TYR A 29 21.70 -1.80 -0.63
CA TYR A 29 23.11 -2.01 -0.27
C TYR A 29 23.91 -2.58 -1.43
N ARG A 30 23.40 -3.63 -2.10
CA ARG A 30 24.13 -4.33 -3.16
C ARG A 30 24.31 -3.48 -4.42
N ASP A 31 23.27 -2.75 -4.80
CA ASP A 31 23.19 -2.06 -6.09
C ASP A 31 23.40 -0.54 -5.95
N ASN A 32 23.72 -0.05 -4.74
CA ASN A 32 23.85 1.37 -4.38
C ASN A 32 22.62 2.20 -4.81
N LEU A 33 21.44 1.75 -4.39
CA LEU A 33 20.14 2.36 -4.70
C LEU A 33 19.45 2.88 -3.43
N ASN A 34 18.33 3.57 -3.62
CA ASN A 34 17.47 4.08 -2.54
C ASN A 34 15.99 3.75 -2.81
N LEU A 35 15.70 2.47 -3.06
CA LEU A 35 14.35 1.94 -3.21
C LEU A 35 13.63 2.00 -1.86
N LYS A 36 12.40 2.50 -1.84
CA LYS A 36 11.60 2.69 -0.62
C LYS A 36 10.22 2.04 -0.70
N THR A 37 9.72 1.80 -1.90
CA THR A 37 8.33 1.42 -2.13
C THR A 37 8.22 0.16 -2.98
N LYS A 38 7.01 -0.41 -3.00
CA LYS A 38 6.69 -1.46 -3.97
C LYS A 38 6.81 -0.98 -5.42
N LYS A 39 6.50 0.29 -5.69
CA LYS A 39 6.69 0.87 -7.04
C LYS A 39 8.17 0.90 -7.42
N ASP A 40 9.03 1.38 -6.53
CA ASP A 40 10.48 1.41 -6.74
C ASP A 40 11.01 -0.02 -7.02
N PHE A 41 10.52 -1.01 -6.26
CA PHE A 41 10.85 -2.41 -6.50
C PHE A 41 10.43 -2.88 -7.90
N PHE A 42 9.23 -2.54 -8.36
CA PHE A 42 8.77 -2.90 -9.71
C PHE A 42 9.55 -2.17 -10.81
N ASP A 43 9.83 -0.88 -10.65
CA ASP A 43 10.65 -0.12 -11.60
C ASP A 43 12.07 -0.71 -11.69
N TYR A 44 12.64 -1.13 -10.56
CA TYR A 44 13.90 -1.88 -10.50
C TYR A 44 13.80 -3.21 -11.26
N ARG A 45 12.74 -3.98 -11.03
CA ARG A 45 12.49 -5.28 -11.66
C ARG A 45 12.25 -5.21 -13.16
N MET A 46 11.73 -4.10 -13.67
CA MET A 46 11.63 -3.87 -15.12
C MET A 46 13.01 -3.75 -15.78
N LYS A 47 14.04 -3.35 -15.03
CA LYS A 47 15.41 -3.17 -15.52
C LYS A 47 16.33 -4.36 -15.21
N LYS A 48 15.96 -5.20 -14.24
CA LYS A 48 16.78 -6.33 -13.74
C LYS A 48 15.95 -7.60 -13.69
N SER A 49 16.42 -8.68 -14.31
CA SER A 49 15.68 -9.93 -14.46
C SER A 49 15.80 -10.92 -13.29
N ASN A 50 16.63 -10.66 -12.28
CA ASN A 50 16.83 -11.53 -11.10
C ASN A 50 15.54 -12.04 -10.44
N MET A 51 15.33 -13.35 -10.44
CA MET A 51 14.16 -13.98 -9.81
C MET A 51 14.41 -14.40 -8.36
N GLU A 52 15.67 -14.45 -7.94
CA GLU A 52 16.07 -14.87 -6.59
C GLU A 52 16.99 -13.85 -5.94
N PHE A 53 16.84 -13.68 -4.63
CA PHE A 53 17.68 -12.82 -3.80
C PHE A 53 17.99 -13.55 -2.49
N GLU A 54 19.14 -13.24 -1.91
CA GLU A 54 19.48 -13.67 -0.56
C GLU A 54 19.88 -12.43 0.24
N VAL A 55 19.15 -12.16 1.32
CA VAL A 55 19.38 -10.99 2.18
C VAL A 55 19.27 -11.43 3.62
N ARG A 56 20.31 -11.21 4.42
CA ARG A 56 20.38 -11.58 5.85
C ARG A 56 19.98 -13.05 6.11
N GLY A 57 20.42 -13.97 5.26
CA GLY A 57 20.11 -15.40 5.37
C GLY A 57 18.66 -15.78 5.07
N ILE A 58 17.86 -14.84 4.54
CA ILE A 58 16.52 -15.11 4.01
C ILE A 58 16.62 -15.24 2.49
N SER A 59 16.16 -16.36 1.95
CA SER A 59 16.02 -16.57 0.52
C SER A 59 14.69 -16.03 0.04
N TYR A 60 14.71 -15.19 -0.99
CA TYR A 60 13.55 -14.64 -1.67
C TYR A 60 13.46 -15.24 -3.07
N ARG A 61 12.29 -15.75 -3.44
CA ARG A 61 12.00 -16.27 -4.77
C ARG A 61 10.72 -15.67 -5.31
N LEU A 62 10.85 -14.93 -6.40
CA LEU A 62 9.72 -14.38 -7.13
C LEU A 62 9.00 -15.49 -7.90
N HIS A 63 7.68 -15.41 -7.97
CA HIS A 63 6.85 -16.34 -8.74
C HIS A 63 5.57 -15.65 -9.18
N GLY A 64 5.12 -15.89 -10.41
CA GLY A 64 3.87 -15.32 -10.93
C GLY A 64 3.72 -13.82 -10.58
N LYS A 65 2.67 -13.49 -9.82
CA LYS A 65 2.37 -12.13 -9.33
C LYS A 65 2.86 -11.84 -7.90
N GLY A 66 3.79 -12.63 -7.37
CA GLY A 66 4.15 -12.64 -5.95
C GLY A 66 5.59 -13.00 -5.64
N CYS A 67 5.84 -13.25 -4.36
CA CYS A 67 7.13 -13.63 -3.83
C CYS A 67 6.96 -14.56 -2.64
N ARG A 68 7.95 -15.43 -2.45
CA ARG A 68 8.10 -16.25 -1.26
C ARG A 68 9.44 -15.95 -0.62
N ALA A 69 9.44 -15.76 0.69
CA ALA A 69 10.62 -15.59 1.50
C ALA A 69 10.70 -16.73 2.52
N PHE A 70 11.89 -17.33 2.69
CA PHE A 70 12.04 -18.48 3.57
C PHE A 70 13.49 -18.68 4.02
N ASN A 71 13.64 -19.37 5.16
CA ASN A 71 14.87 -19.98 5.63
C ASN A 71 14.50 -21.25 6.44
N LYS A 72 15.37 -21.73 7.34
CA LYS A 72 15.09 -22.94 8.16
C LYS A 72 13.97 -22.74 9.19
N GLU A 73 13.73 -21.51 9.63
CA GLU A 73 12.82 -21.18 10.74
C GLU A 73 11.60 -20.35 10.28
N PHE A 74 11.69 -19.75 9.09
CA PHE A 74 10.75 -18.79 8.57
C PHE A 74 10.23 -19.22 7.20
N PHE A 75 8.94 -19.05 6.97
CA PHE A 75 8.31 -19.22 5.66
C PHE A 75 7.19 -18.22 5.50
N LEU A 76 7.19 -17.50 4.37
CA LEU A 76 6.16 -16.54 4.01
C LEU A 76 5.95 -16.55 2.49
N ASP A 77 4.71 -16.63 2.05
CA ASP A 77 4.33 -16.60 0.62
C ASP A 77 3.20 -15.59 0.44
N TRP A 78 3.31 -14.71 -0.55
CA TRP A 78 2.30 -13.70 -0.85
C TRP A 78 2.20 -13.39 -2.33
N ASP A 79 1.10 -12.75 -2.71
CA ASP A 79 0.96 -12.05 -3.98
C ASP A 79 1.01 -10.55 -3.76
N PHE A 80 1.63 -9.83 -4.69
CA PHE A 80 1.76 -8.39 -4.59
C PHE A 80 0.38 -7.72 -4.59
N GLY A 81 0.13 -6.92 -3.56
CA GLY A 81 -1.18 -6.39 -3.25
C GLY A 81 -1.70 -5.32 -4.22
N TYR A 82 -2.95 -4.93 -4.03
CA TYR A 82 -3.56 -3.80 -4.71
C TYR A 82 -2.93 -2.49 -4.23
N ARG A 83 -2.57 -1.61 -5.18
CA ARG A 83 -1.98 -0.27 -4.92
C ARG A 83 -0.66 -0.33 -4.17
N SER A 84 -0.32 0.60 -3.29
CA SER A 84 0.96 0.57 -2.56
C SER A 84 1.09 -0.57 -1.55
N ARG A 85 0.01 -1.34 -1.26
CA ARG A 85 0.07 -2.46 -0.30
C ARG A 85 0.96 -3.58 -0.81
N TRP A 86 1.88 -4.08 0.03
CA TRP A 86 2.75 -5.21 -0.33
C TRP A 86 1.98 -6.50 -0.60
N CYS A 87 0.90 -6.77 0.13
CA CYS A 87 0.02 -7.91 -0.10
C CYS A 87 -1.44 -7.57 0.20
N GLY A 88 -2.34 -8.44 -0.25
CA GLY A 88 -3.62 -8.67 0.41
C GLY A 88 -3.67 -10.11 0.91
N ILE A 89 -4.76 -10.47 1.58
CA ILE A 89 -4.96 -11.85 2.05
C ILE A 89 -5.34 -12.72 0.86
N ASP A 90 -4.46 -13.66 0.53
CA ASP A 90 -4.79 -14.85 -0.25
C ASP A 90 -5.02 -16.01 0.73
N PRO A 91 -6.23 -16.62 0.76
CA PRO A 91 -6.54 -17.65 1.75
C PRO A 91 -5.63 -18.87 1.72
N TRP A 92 -5.18 -19.31 0.54
CA TRP A 92 -4.32 -20.48 0.39
C TRP A 92 -2.88 -20.16 0.82
N LYS A 93 -2.36 -18.99 0.46
CA LYS A 93 -1.01 -18.57 0.86
C LYS A 93 -0.91 -18.30 2.35
N LEU A 94 -1.93 -17.69 2.94
CA LEU A 94 -2.01 -17.51 4.38
C LEU A 94 -2.04 -18.87 5.08
N SER A 95 -2.89 -19.80 4.66
CA SER A 95 -2.96 -21.14 5.29
C SER A 95 -1.63 -21.90 5.17
N MET A 96 -0.94 -21.78 4.02
CA MET A 96 0.39 -22.36 3.83
C MET A 96 1.47 -21.73 4.68
N THR A 97 1.40 -20.41 4.88
CA THR A 97 2.28 -19.69 5.80
C THR A 97 2.09 -20.20 7.23
N ILE A 98 0.85 -20.25 7.72
CA ILE A 98 0.53 -20.71 9.07
C ILE A 98 1.01 -22.17 9.25
N LYS A 99 0.77 -23.04 8.26
CA LYS A 99 1.17 -24.46 8.30
C LYS A 99 2.68 -24.66 8.30
N LYS A 100 3.41 -24.00 7.41
CA LYS A 100 4.86 -24.20 7.26
C LYS A 100 5.67 -23.57 8.38
N SER A 101 5.17 -22.49 8.97
CA SER A 101 5.74 -21.90 10.17
C SER A 101 5.40 -22.67 11.45
N LYS A 102 4.74 -23.85 11.34
CA LYS A 102 4.33 -24.71 12.46
C LYS A 102 3.57 -23.95 13.54
N SER A 103 2.73 -23.01 13.13
CA SER A 103 1.96 -22.19 14.07
C SER A 103 0.97 -23.03 14.87
N GLN A 104 0.68 -22.62 16.10
CA GLN A 104 -0.34 -23.26 16.94
C GLN A 104 -1.76 -23.19 16.35
N TYR A 105 -2.01 -22.33 15.37
CA TYR A 105 -3.32 -22.09 14.78
C TYR A 105 -3.67 -23.08 13.66
N SER A 106 -3.61 -24.38 13.98
CA SER A 106 -3.82 -25.48 13.03
C SER A 106 -5.21 -25.50 12.39
N GLU A 107 -6.21 -24.92 13.04
CA GLU A 107 -7.57 -24.77 12.52
C GLU A 107 -7.64 -23.90 11.26
N TYR A 108 -6.67 -23.00 11.06
CA TYR A 108 -6.57 -22.16 9.85
C TYR A 108 -5.61 -22.73 8.79
N TYR A 109 -5.23 -24.00 8.89
CA TYR A 109 -4.52 -24.69 7.81
C TYR A 109 -5.40 -24.95 6.58
N ASP A 110 -6.72 -24.94 6.75
CA ASP A 110 -7.68 -24.99 5.65
C ASP A 110 -7.92 -23.60 5.05
N GLY A 111 -7.43 -23.40 3.82
CA GLY A 111 -7.65 -22.15 3.08
C GLY A 111 -9.13 -21.88 2.78
N ASN A 112 -10.00 -22.90 2.74
CA ASN A 112 -11.43 -22.70 2.52
C ASN A 112 -12.10 -22.04 3.73
N LEU A 113 -11.68 -22.37 4.95
CA LEU A 113 -12.16 -21.70 6.15
C LEU A 113 -11.78 -20.21 6.13
N ILE A 114 -10.52 -19.90 5.83
CA ILE A 114 -10.05 -18.51 5.71
C ILE A 114 -10.83 -17.77 4.64
N LYS A 115 -11.06 -18.41 3.47
CA LYS A 115 -11.84 -17.82 2.38
C LYS A 115 -13.27 -17.47 2.81
N LYS A 116 -13.98 -18.40 3.47
CA LYS A 116 -15.34 -18.16 3.99
C LYS A 116 -15.36 -16.99 4.97
N THR A 117 -14.38 -16.91 5.88
CA THR A 117 -14.22 -15.80 6.81
C THR A 117 -14.04 -14.46 6.09
N CYS A 118 -13.16 -14.42 5.09
CA CYS A 118 -12.94 -13.22 4.27
C CYS A 118 -14.20 -12.82 3.48
N GLU A 119 -14.90 -13.77 2.86
CA GLU A 119 -16.12 -13.51 2.12
C GLU A 119 -17.23 -12.96 3.02
N GLN A 120 -17.36 -13.47 4.25
CA GLN A 120 -18.28 -12.91 5.23
C GLN A 120 -17.85 -11.49 5.64
N ALA A 121 -16.57 -11.27 5.91
CA ALA A 121 -16.06 -9.95 6.26
C ALA A 121 -16.24 -8.90 5.13
N VAL A 122 -16.25 -9.34 3.87
CA VAL A 122 -16.61 -8.47 2.73
C VAL A 122 -18.08 -8.08 2.78
N LYS A 123 -18.99 -9.03 3.06
CA LYS A 123 -20.41 -8.73 3.24
C LYS A 123 -20.67 -7.78 4.41
N ASP A 124 -19.90 -7.92 5.48
CA ASP A 124 -19.98 -7.09 6.69
C ASP A 124 -19.33 -5.70 6.51
N GLY A 125 -18.70 -5.43 5.35
CA GLY A 125 -18.00 -4.17 5.08
C GLY A 125 -16.67 -3.99 5.84
N ILE A 126 -16.19 -5.04 6.51
CA ILE A 126 -14.90 -5.05 7.23
C ILE A 126 -13.74 -5.18 6.22
N MET A 127 -13.96 -5.90 5.12
CA MET A 127 -13.00 -6.09 4.05
C MET A 127 -13.58 -5.72 2.70
N PHE A 128 -12.72 -5.60 1.70
CA PHE A 128 -13.11 -5.60 0.29
C PHE A 128 -12.22 -6.55 -0.51
N LYS A 129 -12.72 -7.02 -1.66
CA LYS A 129 -12.00 -7.93 -2.56
C LYS A 129 -11.49 -7.17 -3.78
N LYS A 130 -10.22 -7.39 -4.16
CA LYS A 130 -9.62 -6.88 -5.40
C LYS A 130 -8.56 -7.86 -5.91
N TYR A 131 -8.52 -8.13 -7.21
CA TYR A 131 -7.53 -9.02 -7.85
C TYR A 131 -7.34 -10.38 -7.15
N GLU A 132 -8.46 -10.99 -6.74
CA GLU A 132 -8.53 -12.25 -5.99
C GLU A 132 -7.92 -12.25 -4.58
N GLN A 133 -7.57 -11.08 -4.03
CA GLN A 133 -7.13 -10.92 -2.65
C GLN A 133 -8.15 -10.10 -1.84
N TYR A 134 -8.08 -10.26 -0.51
CA TYR A 134 -8.91 -9.52 0.44
C TYR A 134 -8.09 -8.49 1.20
N TYR A 135 -8.68 -7.32 1.45
CA TYR A 135 -8.04 -6.20 2.12
C TYR A 135 -8.96 -5.65 3.21
N PHE A 136 -8.41 -5.27 4.35
CA PHE A 136 -9.17 -4.54 5.36
C PHE A 136 -9.61 -3.19 4.82
N ALA A 137 -10.89 -2.88 5.01
CA ALA A 137 -11.44 -1.56 4.76
C ALA A 137 -11.01 -0.62 5.90
N ILE A 138 -10.85 0.67 5.58
CA ILE A 138 -10.62 1.67 6.61
C ILE A 138 -11.96 1.93 7.31
N PRO A 139 -12.07 1.72 8.64
CA PRO A 139 -13.30 1.96 9.36
C PRO A 139 -13.70 3.43 9.27
N LYS A 140 -15.00 3.72 9.14
CA LYS A 140 -15.51 5.10 9.10
C LYS A 140 -15.07 5.92 10.34
N SER A 141 -14.98 5.27 11.50
CA SER A 141 -14.47 5.87 12.75
C SER A 141 -13.00 6.30 12.68
N GLU A 142 -12.24 5.77 11.74
CA GLU A 142 -10.85 6.15 11.47
C GLU A 142 -10.72 7.09 10.28
N THR A 143 -11.81 7.72 9.85
CA THR A 143 -11.80 8.70 8.75
C THR A 143 -12.28 10.07 9.22
N PHE A 144 -11.85 11.10 8.51
CA PHE A 144 -12.38 12.46 8.64
C PHE A 144 -12.77 13.02 7.28
N LYS A 145 -13.67 14.00 7.26
CA LYS A 145 -13.99 14.75 6.04
C LYS A 145 -13.00 15.90 5.87
N PRO A 146 -12.16 15.91 4.83
CA PRO A 146 -11.20 16.99 4.61
C PRO A 146 -11.93 18.31 4.32
N GLN A 147 -11.37 19.41 4.82
CA GLN A 147 -11.90 20.77 4.66
C GLN A 147 -11.15 21.48 3.54
N PHE A 148 -11.26 20.97 2.31
CA PHE A 148 -10.61 21.58 1.16
C PHE A 148 -11.08 23.04 0.95
N PRO A 149 -10.18 23.95 0.57
CA PRO A 149 -10.54 25.33 0.33
C PRO A 149 -11.44 25.47 -0.90
N LYS A 150 -12.43 26.37 -0.84
CA LYS A 150 -13.29 26.69 -1.98
C LYS A 150 -12.57 27.57 -3.00
N GLU A 151 -11.75 28.49 -2.49
CA GLU A 151 -10.96 29.46 -3.23
C GLU A 151 -9.49 29.07 -3.10
N PHE A 152 -8.86 28.82 -4.24
CA PHE A 152 -7.43 28.57 -4.42
C PHE A 152 -7.15 28.73 -5.92
N ASP A 153 -5.92 29.06 -6.29
CA ASP A 153 -5.48 29.19 -7.68
C ASP A 153 -4.48 28.10 -8.08
N THR A 154 -3.77 27.51 -7.11
CA THR A 154 -2.64 26.61 -7.37
C THR A 154 -2.68 25.42 -6.43
N LEU A 155 -2.45 24.22 -6.97
CA LEU A 155 -2.13 23.01 -6.21
C LEU A 155 -0.63 22.75 -6.36
N VAL A 156 0.08 22.72 -5.24
CA VAL A 156 1.46 22.26 -5.16
C VAL A 156 1.45 20.82 -4.65
N VAL A 157 2.12 19.94 -5.38
CA VAL A 157 2.34 18.54 -5.03
C VAL A 157 3.81 18.37 -4.69
N THR A 158 4.11 17.95 -3.47
CA THR A 158 5.48 17.69 -3.02
C THR A 158 5.63 16.20 -2.70
N HIS A 159 6.71 15.59 -3.18
CA HIS A 159 7.07 14.20 -2.89
C HIS A 159 8.59 14.06 -2.87
N ARG A 160 9.14 13.61 -1.74
CA ARG A 160 10.60 13.54 -1.53
C ARG A 160 11.24 14.91 -1.85
N ASP A 161 12.20 14.95 -2.77
CA ASP A 161 12.91 16.17 -3.18
C ASP A 161 12.27 16.85 -4.41
N SER A 162 11.11 16.37 -4.86
CA SER A 162 10.42 16.88 -6.03
C SER A 162 9.19 17.70 -5.64
N THR A 163 8.99 18.81 -6.33
CA THR A 163 7.82 19.67 -6.16
C THR A 163 7.29 20.06 -7.53
N TRP A 164 5.98 19.95 -7.70
CA TRP A 164 5.26 20.32 -8.91
C TRP A 164 4.14 21.29 -8.59
N SER A 165 4.01 22.34 -9.40
CA SER A 165 2.94 23.33 -9.28
C SER A 165 1.95 23.17 -10.43
N LEU A 166 0.66 23.14 -10.09
CA LEU A 166 -0.43 22.94 -11.03
C LEU A 166 -1.46 24.07 -10.87
N PRO A 167 -1.78 24.83 -11.93
CA PRO A 167 -2.88 25.76 -11.87
C PRO A 167 -4.20 25.00 -11.67
N ARG A 168 -5.10 25.58 -10.88
CA ARG A 168 -6.42 25.03 -10.62
C ARG A 168 -7.13 24.70 -11.92
N ASN A 169 -7.69 23.51 -11.97
CA ASN A 169 -8.41 23.01 -13.14
C ASN A 169 -9.51 22.03 -12.74
N LYS A 170 -10.35 21.66 -13.72
CA LYS A 170 -11.51 20.77 -13.51
C LYS A 170 -11.14 19.40 -12.95
N VAL A 171 -9.93 18.90 -13.22
CA VAL A 171 -9.44 17.60 -12.71
C VAL A 171 -9.18 17.72 -11.21
N ILE A 172 -8.50 18.77 -10.77
CA ILE A 172 -8.26 19.06 -9.34
C ILE A 172 -9.59 19.26 -8.60
N ASP A 173 -10.53 20.02 -9.17
CA ASP A 173 -11.86 20.19 -8.57
C ASP A 173 -12.60 18.84 -8.44
N LYS A 174 -12.44 17.94 -9.43
CA LYS A 174 -13.03 16.59 -9.40
C LYS A 174 -12.37 15.72 -8.32
N PHE A 175 -11.05 15.80 -8.15
CA PHE A 175 -10.33 15.14 -7.07
C PHE A 175 -10.89 15.58 -5.72
N ILE A 176 -10.95 16.89 -5.45
CA ILE A 176 -11.51 17.46 -4.20
C ILE A 176 -12.92 16.92 -3.94
N ARG A 177 -13.81 16.94 -4.94
CA ARG A 177 -15.19 16.43 -4.79
C ARG A 177 -15.25 14.93 -4.49
N LYS A 178 -14.31 14.13 -4.99
CA LYS A 178 -14.26 12.68 -4.76
C LYS A 178 -13.54 12.30 -3.48
N SER A 179 -12.75 13.19 -2.90
CA SER A 179 -12.06 13.04 -1.61
C SER A 179 -13.03 13.27 -0.44
N SER A 180 -14.10 12.47 -0.37
CA SER A 180 -15.17 12.62 0.63
C SER A 180 -14.77 12.24 2.05
N TRP A 181 -13.72 11.43 2.20
CA TRP A 181 -13.15 11.02 3.47
C TRP A 181 -11.64 10.81 3.29
N VAL A 182 -10.86 10.99 4.35
CA VAL A 182 -9.43 10.70 4.41
C VAL A 182 -9.14 9.92 5.68
N TYR A 183 -8.20 8.98 5.62
CA TYR A 183 -7.75 8.23 6.78
C TYR A 183 -7.11 9.15 7.82
N ASN A 184 -7.56 9.11 9.07
CA ASN A 184 -7.08 10.03 10.11
C ASN A 184 -5.67 9.68 10.64
N LYS A 185 -5.16 8.50 10.31
CA LYS A 185 -3.78 8.06 10.59
C LYS A 185 -2.93 8.07 9.33
N ILE A 186 -3.34 8.81 8.28
CA ILE A 186 -2.57 8.92 7.04
C ILE A 186 -1.13 9.36 7.31
N ASP A 187 -0.91 10.20 8.31
CA ASP A 187 0.43 10.64 8.71
C ASP A 187 1.17 9.62 9.59
N ARG A 188 0.47 8.71 10.27
CA ARG A 188 1.06 7.77 11.25
C ARG A 188 1.63 6.47 10.66
N TYR A 189 1.29 6.13 9.42
CA TYR A 189 1.84 4.92 8.77
C TYR A 189 3.22 5.20 8.15
N ASN A 190 4.25 4.54 8.69
CA ASN A 190 5.65 4.40 8.23
C ASN A 190 6.52 5.65 8.04
N ASP A 191 6.93 6.23 9.17
CA ASP A 191 8.04 7.19 9.31
C ASP A 191 9.45 6.62 9.08
N LYS A 192 9.62 5.44 8.45
CA LYS A 192 10.96 4.99 8.03
C LYS A 192 11.33 5.46 6.61
N TYR A 193 10.35 5.70 5.74
CA TYR A 193 10.63 6.01 4.33
C TYR A 193 9.87 7.22 3.74
N ASN A 194 8.89 7.77 4.47
CA ASN A 194 8.15 9.01 4.15
C ASN A 194 7.83 9.20 2.65
N ASP A 195 7.20 8.20 2.04
CA ASP A 195 6.87 8.20 0.60
C ASP A 195 5.50 8.83 0.29
N LYS A 196 5.03 9.72 1.16
CA LYS A 196 3.72 10.36 0.99
C LYS A 196 3.87 11.61 0.15
N TYR A 197 2.82 11.91 -0.62
CA TYR A 197 2.70 13.20 -1.26
C TYR A 197 2.12 14.18 -0.24
N VAL A 198 2.56 15.44 -0.31
CA VAL A 198 1.91 16.56 0.37
C VAL A 198 1.20 17.40 -0.68
N LEU A 199 -0.08 17.66 -0.46
CA LEU A 199 -0.92 18.48 -1.33
C LEU A 199 -1.15 19.83 -0.65
N SER A 200 -0.48 20.86 -1.13
CA SER A 200 -0.61 22.24 -0.64
C SER A 200 -1.44 23.07 -1.61
N PHE A 201 -2.50 23.68 -1.12
CA PHE A 201 -3.40 24.56 -1.88
C PHE A 201 -3.04 26.00 -1.57
N LEU A 202 -2.74 26.76 -2.62
CA LEU A 202 -2.30 28.15 -2.54
C LEU A 202 -3.35 29.10 -3.14
N LEU A 203 -3.42 30.29 -2.57
CA LEU A 203 -4.14 31.44 -3.11
C LEU A 203 -3.18 32.63 -3.06
N GLU A 204 -2.92 33.25 -4.21
CA GLU A 204 -1.95 34.36 -4.35
C GLU A 204 -0.60 34.02 -3.71
N GLU A 205 -0.05 32.85 -4.07
CA GLU A 205 1.23 32.30 -3.56
C GLU A 205 1.24 31.90 -2.07
N LYS A 206 0.18 32.20 -1.31
CA LYS A 206 0.08 31.86 0.10
C LYS A 206 -0.56 30.48 0.28
N GLU A 207 0.10 29.59 1.03
CA GLU A 207 -0.51 28.32 1.44
C GLU A 207 -1.68 28.56 2.39
N ILE A 208 -2.86 28.05 2.02
CA ILE A 208 -4.09 28.19 2.79
C ILE A 208 -4.61 26.84 3.33
N TYR A 209 -4.14 25.73 2.77
CA TYR A 209 -4.49 24.39 3.22
C TYR A 209 -3.43 23.39 2.76
N SER A 210 -3.08 22.43 3.61
CA SER A 210 -2.21 21.33 3.24
C SER A 210 -2.76 20.02 3.80
N ILE A 211 -2.58 18.94 3.04
CA ILE A 211 -3.00 17.60 3.45
C ILE A 211 -2.09 16.53 2.82
N SER A 212 -1.75 15.51 3.60
CA SER A 212 -1.03 14.35 3.09
C SER A 212 -1.89 13.51 2.14
N TYR A 213 -1.22 12.83 1.21
CA TYR A 213 -1.84 11.93 0.25
C TYR A 213 -1.04 10.63 0.09
N ASP A 214 -1.77 9.53 0.11
CA ASP A 214 -1.35 8.21 -0.35
C ASP A 214 -2.53 7.46 -0.98
N ASP A 215 -2.24 6.41 -1.75
CA ASP A 215 -3.23 5.64 -2.52
C ASP A 215 -3.98 4.57 -1.69
N ILE A 216 -3.88 4.62 -0.37
CA ILE A 216 -4.58 3.76 0.60
C ILE A 216 -5.58 4.59 1.40
N GLY A 217 -5.22 5.82 1.77
CA GLY A 217 -5.93 6.69 2.71
C GLY A 217 -7.05 7.54 2.11
N TYR A 218 -7.39 7.35 0.84
CA TYR A 218 -8.42 8.11 0.13
C TYR A 218 -9.49 7.21 -0.52
N PRO A 219 -10.64 7.75 -0.95
CA PRO A 219 -11.67 6.98 -1.65
C PRO A 219 -11.19 6.60 -3.06
N GLU A 220 -11.66 5.46 -3.57
CA GLU A 220 -11.28 4.91 -4.89
C GLU A 220 -11.36 5.94 -6.02
N GLY A 221 -12.44 6.72 -6.04
CA GLY A 221 -12.66 7.73 -7.08
C GLY A 221 -11.65 8.88 -7.03
N ALA A 222 -11.20 9.28 -5.84
CA ALA A 222 -10.17 10.31 -5.69
C ALA A 222 -8.80 9.76 -6.13
N ILE A 223 -8.50 8.53 -5.75
CA ILE A 223 -7.22 7.91 -6.02
C ILE A 223 -7.01 7.68 -7.50
N LYS A 224 -8.03 7.21 -8.23
CA LYS A 224 -7.93 7.12 -9.70
C LYS A 224 -7.59 8.45 -10.35
N ILE A 225 -8.23 9.54 -9.91
CA ILE A 225 -7.94 10.88 -10.45
C ILE A 225 -6.50 11.29 -10.14
N MET A 226 -6.08 11.12 -8.88
CA MET A 226 -4.72 11.50 -8.48
C MET A 226 -3.67 10.65 -9.19
N SER A 227 -3.82 9.33 -9.24
CA SER A 227 -2.87 8.43 -9.89
C SER A 227 -2.87 8.56 -11.42
N ASP A 228 -4.04 8.52 -12.06
CA ASP A 228 -4.14 8.38 -13.53
C ASP A 228 -4.08 9.72 -14.25
N ASP A 229 -4.58 10.80 -13.62
CA ASP A 229 -4.68 12.12 -14.25
C ASP A 229 -3.64 13.12 -13.72
N ILE A 230 -3.41 13.18 -12.41
CA ILE A 230 -2.52 14.19 -11.81
C ILE A 230 -1.07 13.69 -11.83
N LEU A 231 -0.75 12.66 -11.04
CA LEU A 231 0.61 12.15 -10.86
C LEU A 231 1.19 11.58 -12.15
N HIS A 232 0.39 10.85 -12.95
CA HIS A 232 0.87 10.33 -14.24
C HIS A 232 1.34 11.43 -15.19
N ASN A 233 0.62 12.56 -15.26
CA ASN A 233 1.00 13.68 -16.11
C ASN A 233 2.21 14.43 -15.54
N LEU A 234 2.30 14.57 -14.20
CA LEU A 234 3.49 15.14 -13.56
C LEU A 234 4.76 14.34 -13.83
N LEU A 235 4.66 13.01 -13.76
CA LEU A 235 5.80 12.11 -13.94
C LEU A 235 6.19 11.90 -15.41
N LYS A 236 5.29 12.15 -16.36
CA LYS A 236 5.60 12.18 -17.80
C LYS A 236 6.33 13.44 -18.26
N ALA A 237 6.24 14.52 -17.49
CA ALA A 237 6.89 15.79 -17.81
C ALA A 237 8.38 15.82 -17.40
N LEU A 238 8.89 14.72 -16.81
CA LEU A 238 10.29 14.48 -16.48
C LEU A 238 10.95 13.60 -17.54
#